data_AF-A0A354TGP4-F1
#
_entry.id   AF-A0A354TGP4-F1
#
_cell.length_a   1.000
_cell.length_b   1.000
_cell.length_c   1.000
_cell.angle_alpha   90.00
_cell.angle_beta   90.00
_cell.angle_gamma   90.00
#
_symmetry.space_group_name_H-M   'P 1'
#
loop_
_entity.id
_entity.type
_entity.pdbx_description
1 polymer ?
#
loop_
_entity_poly.entity_id
_entity_poly.type
_entity_poly.pdbx_seq_one_letter_code
_entity_poly.pdbx_strand_id
1 'polypeptide(L)'
;MINPSKSFHDVSEFVPSLRAAIAGSAIDPKRMWSIAIKIEETEDEVIDAMEDRRDIIITDGRTLVDWRVESLSSLFRGSATAPSLEKYPEEYFHFFASIERPVLDYADSFEEPTDNELLGIYSNLARRPDGAGGSLLHNHLWQACALALGTRPWSGMQLEAVLRRLQRSCRTFRMHPSSKNYLNYLRQGEPASF
;
A
#
# COMPACT_ATOMS: atom_id res chain seq x y z
N MET A 1 20.85 8.21 -0.35
CA MET A 1 20.53 9.56 0.17
C MET A 1 19.16 9.95 -0.40
N ILE A 2 18.10 9.81 0.38
CA ILE A 2 16.75 10.26 -0.03
C ILE A 2 16.64 11.73 0.41
N ASN A 3 16.29 12.61 -0.51
CA ASN A 3 15.97 13.99 -0.19
C ASN A 3 14.45 14.09 0.03
N PRO A 4 13.95 14.23 1.27
CA PRO A 4 12.53 14.28 1.58
C PRO A 4 11.82 15.54 1.05
N SER A 5 12.55 16.48 0.44
CA SER A 5 12.01 17.78 -0.02
C SER A 5 11.38 17.78 -1.42
N LYS A 6 11.48 16.71 -2.21
CA LYS A 6 10.75 16.62 -3.48
C LYS A 6 9.37 16.01 -3.25
N SER A 7 8.35 16.85 -3.34
CA SER A 7 6.96 16.42 -3.48
C SER A 7 6.81 15.49 -4.69
N PHE A 8 6.39 14.25 -4.44
CA PHE A 8 6.24 13.22 -5.48
C PHE A 8 4.82 13.05 -6.00
N HIS A 9 3.86 13.75 -5.41
CA HIS A 9 2.48 13.78 -5.85
C HIS A 9 2.23 15.06 -6.65
N ASP A 10 1.73 14.90 -7.87
CA ASP A 10 1.05 15.95 -8.61
C ASP A 10 -0.45 15.68 -8.52
N VAL A 11 -1.20 16.61 -7.92
CA VAL A 11 -2.66 16.51 -7.77
C VAL A 11 -3.36 16.41 -9.14
N SER A 12 -2.74 16.93 -10.20
CA SER A 12 -3.24 16.78 -11.57
C SER A 12 -3.31 15.31 -12.01
N GLU A 13 -2.44 14.47 -11.45
CA GLU A 13 -2.38 13.03 -11.73
C GLU A 13 -3.36 12.20 -10.89
N PHE A 14 -3.99 12.78 -9.86
CA PHE A 14 -4.91 12.02 -9.01
C PHE A 14 -6.14 11.55 -9.79
N VAL A 15 -6.75 10.42 -9.41
CA VAL A 15 -8.05 10.03 -10.00
C VAL A 15 -9.11 11.07 -9.64
N PRO A 16 -10.13 11.29 -10.50
CA PRO A 16 -11.19 12.26 -10.21
C PRO A 16 -11.88 12.06 -8.87
N SER A 17 -12.16 10.81 -8.47
CA SER A 17 -12.81 10.50 -7.19
C SER A 17 -11.94 10.89 -5.98
N LEU A 18 -10.62 10.68 -6.07
CA LEU A 18 -9.69 11.07 -5.02
C LEU A 18 -9.58 12.59 -4.91
N ARG A 19 -9.50 13.29 -6.05
CA ARG A 19 -9.54 14.76 -6.06
C ARG A 19 -10.81 15.31 -5.42
N ALA A 20 -11.96 14.70 -5.72
CA ALA A 20 -13.23 15.08 -5.13
C ALA A 20 -13.25 14.83 -3.61
N ALA A 21 -12.72 13.69 -3.15
CA ALA A 21 -12.64 13.35 -1.73
C ALA A 21 -11.79 14.36 -0.93
N ILE A 22 -10.66 14.79 -1.48
CA ILE A 22 -9.78 15.75 -0.79
C ILE A 22 -10.17 17.21 -1.01
N ALA A 23 -11.12 17.50 -1.91
CA ALA A 23 -11.53 18.87 -2.22
C ALA A 23 -12.16 19.54 -0.99
N GLY A 24 -11.61 20.69 -0.58
CA GLY A 24 -12.09 21.43 0.58
C GLY A 24 -11.66 20.84 1.93
N SER A 25 -10.92 19.73 1.94
CA SER A 25 -10.27 19.21 3.15
C SER A 25 -8.95 19.94 3.43
N ALA A 26 -8.46 19.83 4.66
CA ALA A 26 -7.17 20.39 5.07
C ALA A 26 -5.98 19.45 4.80
N ILE A 27 -6.21 18.30 4.13
CA ILE A 27 -5.16 17.31 3.89
C ILE A 27 -4.07 17.88 2.98
N ASP A 28 -2.81 17.64 3.30
CA ASP A 28 -1.67 17.97 2.44
C ASP A 28 -1.47 16.87 1.39
N PRO A 29 -1.78 17.10 0.09
CA PRO A 29 -1.68 16.07 -0.93
C PRO A 29 -0.26 15.56 -1.16
N LYS A 30 0.75 16.31 -0.71
CA LYS A 30 2.16 15.95 -0.84
C LYS A 30 2.60 14.91 0.19
N ARG A 31 1.79 14.73 1.24
CA ARG A 31 2.05 13.85 2.39
C ARG A 31 1.10 12.65 2.46
N MET A 32 0.27 12.44 1.45
CA MET A 32 -0.64 11.28 1.35
C MET A 32 0.08 9.99 0.95
N TRP A 33 0.91 9.46 1.86
CA TRP A 33 1.65 8.20 1.67
C TRP A 33 1.02 7.00 2.38
N SER A 34 0.11 7.27 3.32
CA SER A 34 -0.43 6.28 4.22
C SER A 34 -1.95 6.28 4.20
N ILE A 35 -2.47 5.09 4.47
CA ILE A 35 -3.87 4.85 4.79
C ILE A 35 -3.95 4.58 6.30
N ALA A 36 -4.98 5.09 6.95
CA ALA A 36 -5.22 4.78 8.35
C ALA A 36 -5.91 3.42 8.45
N ILE A 37 -5.56 2.65 9.48
CA ILE A 37 -6.29 1.44 9.83
C ILE A 37 -7.40 1.83 10.79
N LYS A 38 -8.64 1.51 10.44
CA LYS A 38 -9.78 1.76 11.32
C LYS A 38 -9.78 0.69 12.42
N ILE A 39 -9.52 1.12 13.64
CA ILE A 39 -9.50 0.26 14.82
C ILE A 39 -10.61 0.66 15.78
N GLU A 40 -11.14 -0.32 16.49
CA GLU A 40 -11.97 -0.12 17.67
C GLU A 40 -11.21 -0.68 18.87
N GLU A 41 -11.05 0.15 19.91
CA GLU A 41 -10.45 -0.28 21.16
C GLU A 41 -11.54 -0.78 22.10
N THR A 42 -11.40 -2.02 22.54
CA THR A 42 -12.20 -2.59 23.63
C THR A 42 -11.36 -2.67 24.91
N GLU A 43 -11.95 -3.06 26.05
CA GLU A 43 -11.22 -3.16 27.33
C GLU A 43 -10.02 -4.12 27.27
N ASP A 44 -10.08 -5.15 26.41
CA ASP A 44 -9.08 -6.23 26.35
C ASP A 44 -8.29 -6.28 25.03
N GLU A 45 -8.83 -5.75 23.92
CA GLU A 45 -8.24 -5.93 22.59
C GLU A 45 -8.46 -4.72 21.66
N VAL A 46 -7.47 -4.47 20.79
CA VAL A 46 -7.63 -3.64 19.60
C VAL A 46 -8.19 -4.52 18.49
N ILE A 47 -9.42 -4.25 18.08
CA ILE A 47 -10.11 -5.03 17.04
C ILE A 47 -10.27 -4.22 15.76
N ASP A 48 -10.35 -4.95 14.65
CA ASP A 48 -10.62 -4.39 13.33
C ASP A 48 -12.04 -3.81 13.26
N ALA A 49 -12.16 -2.55 12.86
CA ALA A 49 -13.44 -1.89 12.63
C ALA A 49 -13.70 -1.61 11.14
N MET A 50 -12.92 -2.22 10.25
CA MET A 50 -13.12 -2.15 8.81
C MET A 50 -14.30 -3.03 8.38
N GLU A 51 -15.41 -2.38 8.03
CA GLU A 51 -16.61 -3.06 7.52
C GLU A 51 -16.51 -3.36 6.02
N ASP A 52 -15.92 -2.44 5.25
CA ASP A 52 -15.75 -2.57 3.80
C ASP A 52 -14.38 -2.02 3.37
N ARG A 53 -13.54 -2.88 2.79
CA ARG A 53 -12.20 -2.51 2.30
C ARG A 53 -12.22 -1.35 1.28
N ARG A 54 -13.37 -1.11 0.65
CA ARG A 54 -13.56 -0.05 -0.36
C ARG A 54 -13.68 1.34 0.26
N ASP A 55 -13.90 1.43 1.57
CA ASP A 55 -13.88 2.68 2.32
C ASP A 55 -12.47 2.91 2.87
N ILE A 56 -11.73 3.80 2.22
CA ILE A 56 -10.32 4.07 2.51
C ILE A 56 -10.22 5.35 3.33
N ILE A 57 -9.64 5.28 4.52
CA ILE A 57 -9.29 6.47 5.29
C ILE A 57 -7.88 6.88 4.90
N ILE A 58 -7.75 8.00 4.21
CA ILE A 58 -6.46 8.56 3.80
C ILE A 58 -5.96 9.52 4.86
N THR A 59 -4.65 9.52 5.11
CA THR A 59 -4.03 10.46 6.04
C THR A 59 -2.76 11.10 5.50
N ASP A 60 -2.53 12.35 5.92
CA ASP A 60 -1.23 13.04 5.83
C ASP A 60 -0.48 13.06 7.18
N GLY A 61 -0.94 12.26 8.15
CA GLY A 61 -0.49 12.23 9.54
C GLY A 61 -1.16 13.26 10.44
N ARG A 62 -2.07 14.11 9.93
CA ARG A 62 -2.79 15.13 10.70
C ARG A 62 -4.28 15.13 10.44
N THR A 63 -4.65 14.97 9.18
CA THR A 63 -6.01 15.00 8.68
C THR A 63 -6.40 13.61 8.20
N LEU A 64 -7.65 13.24 8.41
CA LEU A 64 -8.25 12.02 7.90
C LEU A 64 -9.31 12.40 6.85
N VAL A 65 -9.32 11.70 5.72
CA VAL A 65 -10.29 11.89 4.64
C VAL A 65 -10.79 10.54 4.17
N ASP A 66 -12.12 10.39 4.11
CA ASP A 66 -12.75 9.20 3.55
C ASP A 66 -12.73 9.24 2.02
N TRP A 67 -12.30 8.14 1.42
CA TRP A 67 -12.30 7.95 -0.02
C TRP A 67 -12.84 6.58 -0.40
N ARG A 68 -13.90 6.58 -1.22
CA ARG A 68 -14.53 5.37 -1.72
C ARG A 68 -13.89 4.90 -3.03
N VAL A 69 -13.53 3.62 -3.10
CA VAL A 69 -12.99 2.96 -4.30
C VAL A 69 -13.80 1.73 -4.64
N GLU A 70 -14.38 1.68 -5.84
CA GLU A 70 -15.18 0.52 -6.26
C GLU A 70 -14.33 -0.72 -6.53
N SER A 71 -13.20 -0.56 -7.23
CA SER A 71 -12.28 -1.64 -7.57
C SER A 71 -10.89 -1.10 -7.91
N LEU A 72 -9.83 -1.89 -7.74
CA LEU A 72 -8.49 -1.50 -8.19
C LEU A 72 -8.45 -1.38 -9.70
N SER A 73 -9.16 -2.25 -10.43
CA SER A 73 -9.18 -2.16 -11.89
C SER A 73 -9.81 -0.87 -12.42
N SER A 74 -10.75 -0.27 -11.68
CA SER A 74 -11.31 1.03 -12.03
C SER A 74 -10.30 2.18 -11.93
N LEU A 75 -9.21 1.98 -11.19
CA LEU A 75 -8.14 2.97 -10.99
C LEU A 75 -6.98 2.81 -11.98
N PHE A 76 -6.95 1.73 -12.77
CA PHE A 76 -5.88 1.52 -13.74
C PHE A 76 -5.91 2.62 -14.81
N ARG A 77 -4.77 3.28 -14.97
CA ARG A 77 -4.58 4.40 -15.90
C ARG A 77 -3.24 4.28 -16.59
N GLY A 78 -3.09 4.90 -17.75
CA GLY A 78 -1.88 4.75 -18.56
C GLY A 78 -1.83 3.42 -19.32
N SER A 79 -0.89 3.34 -20.25
CA SER A 79 -0.74 2.23 -21.21
C SER A 79 0.64 1.57 -21.14
N ALA A 80 1.43 1.91 -20.12
CA ALA A 80 2.77 1.36 -19.95
C ALA A 80 2.72 -0.17 -19.79
N THR A 81 3.61 -0.84 -20.51
CA THR A 81 3.81 -2.29 -20.39
C THR A 81 4.50 -2.62 -19.06
N ALA A 82 4.42 -3.89 -18.67
CA ALA A 82 5.08 -4.37 -17.46
C ALA A 82 6.59 -4.08 -17.53
N PRO A 83 7.16 -3.32 -16.57
CA PRO A 83 8.59 -3.08 -16.52
C PRO A 83 9.37 -4.36 -16.26
N SER A 84 10.61 -4.45 -16.75
CA SER A 84 11.55 -5.45 -16.27
C SER A 84 12.06 -5.02 -14.89
N LEU A 85 11.59 -5.70 -13.84
CA LEU A 85 11.99 -5.45 -12.45
C LEU A 85 13.03 -6.47 -11.96
N GLU A 86 13.89 -6.98 -12.85
CA GLU A 86 15.03 -7.83 -12.45
C GLU A 86 16.03 -7.06 -11.61
N LYS A 87 16.31 -5.81 -12.01
CA LYS A 87 16.97 -4.80 -11.17
C LYS A 87 15.90 -3.82 -10.72
N TYR A 88 16.00 -3.36 -9.48
CA TYR A 88 15.04 -2.40 -8.92
C TYR A 88 15.28 -1.04 -9.58
N PRO A 89 14.42 -0.57 -10.49
CA PRO A 89 14.66 0.69 -11.17
C PRO A 89 14.26 1.81 -10.20
N GLU A 90 15.11 2.83 -10.05
CA GLU A 90 14.86 3.93 -9.08
C GLU A 90 13.50 4.60 -9.28
N GLU A 91 13.03 4.70 -10.52
CA GLU A 91 11.70 5.25 -10.88
C GLU A 91 10.52 4.48 -10.27
N TYR A 92 10.70 3.20 -9.92
CA TYR A 92 9.68 2.37 -9.27
C TYR A 92 9.79 2.35 -7.75
N PHE A 93 10.78 3.02 -7.14
CA PHE A 93 10.92 3.08 -5.68
C PHE A 93 9.61 3.43 -4.97
N HIS A 94 8.89 4.40 -5.51
CA HIS A 94 7.59 4.81 -4.96
C HIS A 94 6.51 3.74 -5.06
N PHE A 95 6.52 2.91 -6.10
CA PHE A 95 5.56 1.81 -6.23
C PHE A 95 5.72 0.82 -5.10
N PHE A 96 6.96 0.45 -4.81
CA PHE A 96 7.27 -0.46 -3.73
C PHE A 96 7.02 0.19 -2.38
N ALA A 97 7.49 1.42 -2.15
CA ALA A 97 7.30 2.13 -0.89
C ALA A 97 5.82 2.31 -0.51
N SER A 98 4.94 2.57 -1.50
CA SER A 98 3.49 2.72 -1.26
C SER A 98 2.81 1.43 -0.80
N ILE A 99 3.47 0.28 -0.93
CA ILE A 99 2.95 -1.05 -0.54
C ILE A 99 3.72 -1.60 0.66
N GLU A 100 5.04 -1.43 0.69
CA GLU A 100 5.91 -1.91 1.78
C GLU A 100 5.73 -1.11 3.07
N ARG A 101 5.50 0.21 2.99
CA ARG A 101 5.30 1.03 4.20
C ARG A 101 4.02 0.64 4.97
N PRO A 102 2.86 0.43 4.31
CA PRO A 102 1.66 -0.10 4.97
C PRO A 102 1.85 -1.46 5.66
N VAL A 103 2.82 -2.29 5.25
CA VAL A 103 3.15 -3.52 5.99
C VAL A 103 3.74 -3.20 7.36
N LEU A 104 4.59 -2.17 7.44
CA LEU A 104 5.20 -1.72 8.69
C LEU A 104 4.16 -1.06 9.59
N ASP A 105 3.35 -0.16 9.02
CA ASP A 105 2.26 0.51 9.76
C ASP A 105 1.27 -0.53 10.35
N TYR A 106 0.97 -1.61 9.61
CA TYR A 106 0.18 -2.73 10.12
C TYR A 106 0.89 -3.49 11.25
N ALA A 107 2.17 -3.82 11.07
CA ALA A 107 2.95 -4.60 12.04
C ALA A 107 3.20 -3.85 13.36
N ASP A 108 3.07 -2.52 13.37
CA ASP A 108 3.16 -1.71 14.58
C ASP A 108 1.87 -1.74 15.42
N SER A 109 0.73 -2.11 14.81
CA SER A 109 -0.59 -2.11 15.46
C SER A 109 -1.15 -3.51 15.71
N PHE A 110 -0.71 -4.51 14.93
CA PHE A 110 -1.25 -5.87 14.93
C PHE A 110 -0.16 -6.94 14.96
N GLU A 111 -0.55 -8.21 14.88
CA GLU A 111 0.41 -9.31 14.74
C GLU A 111 1.27 -9.14 13.48
N GLU A 112 2.59 -9.16 13.69
CA GLU A 112 3.54 -9.02 12.60
C GLU A 112 3.39 -10.14 11.56
N PRO A 113 3.26 -9.81 10.28
CA PRO A 113 3.05 -10.82 9.25
C PRO A 113 4.31 -11.61 8.94
N THR A 114 4.09 -12.88 8.62
CA THR A 114 5.13 -13.79 8.12
C THR A 114 5.42 -13.55 6.64
N ASP A 115 6.61 -13.95 6.20
CA ASP A 115 7.03 -13.94 4.80
C ASP A 115 6.06 -14.76 3.92
N ASN A 116 5.47 -15.82 4.48
CA ASN A 116 4.53 -16.68 3.77
C ASN A 116 3.15 -16.03 3.59
N GLU A 117 2.66 -15.29 4.59
CA GLU A 117 1.43 -14.51 4.49
C GLU A 117 1.57 -13.39 3.46
N LEU A 118 2.64 -12.60 3.54
CA LEU A 118 2.92 -11.53 2.58
C LEU A 118 3.02 -12.08 1.15
N LEU A 119 3.73 -13.20 0.96
CA LEU A 119 3.82 -13.88 -0.34
C LEU A 119 2.43 -14.26 -0.86
N GLY A 120 1.58 -14.83 0.00
CA GLY A 120 0.20 -15.20 -0.34
C GLY A 120 -0.64 -14.00 -0.77
N ILE A 121 -0.58 -12.91 0.00
CA ILE A 121 -1.32 -11.67 -0.27
C ILE A 121 -0.87 -11.03 -1.58
N TYR A 122 0.43 -10.82 -1.77
CA TYR A 122 0.95 -10.25 -3.00
C TYR A 122 0.65 -11.13 -4.22
N SER A 123 0.65 -12.46 -4.06
CA SER A 123 0.25 -13.41 -5.12
C SER A 123 -1.22 -13.30 -5.47
N ASN A 124 -2.08 -13.15 -4.46
CA ASN A 124 -3.51 -12.95 -4.66
C ASN A 124 -3.80 -11.63 -5.37
N LEU A 125 -3.27 -10.51 -4.88
CA LEU A 125 -3.47 -9.18 -5.45
C LEU A 125 -2.95 -9.08 -6.89
N ALA A 126 -1.80 -9.70 -7.20
CA ALA A 126 -1.25 -9.68 -8.57
C ALA A 126 -2.14 -10.39 -9.58
N ARG A 127 -2.86 -11.44 -9.15
CA ARG A 127 -3.66 -12.30 -10.04
C ARG A 127 -5.13 -11.92 -10.10
N ARG A 128 -5.68 -11.46 -8.98
CA ARG A 128 -7.09 -11.10 -8.79
C ARG A 128 -7.18 -9.85 -7.90
N PRO A 129 -6.77 -8.67 -8.42
CA PRO A 129 -6.77 -7.44 -7.63
C PRO A 129 -8.16 -7.07 -7.10
N ASP A 130 -9.23 -7.44 -7.82
CA ASP A 130 -10.62 -7.24 -7.38
C ASP A 130 -11.27 -8.50 -6.81
N GLY A 131 -10.50 -9.56 -6.57
CA GLY A 131 -11.00 -10.78 -5.94
C GLY A 131 -11.53 -10.53 -4.53
N ALA A 132 -12.24 -11.51 -3.96
CA ALA A 132 -12.74 -11.41 -2.58
C ALA A 132 -11.62 -11.01 -1.60
N GLY A 133 -11.97 -10.19 -0.62
CA GLY A 133 -11.07 -9.81 0.47
C GLY A 133 -10.58 -11.05 1.23
N GLY A 134 -9.39 -10.91 1.82
CA GLY A 134 -8.80 -11.93 2.68
C GLY A 134 -8.82 -11.51 4.15
N SER A 135 -7.69 -11.69 4.81
CA SER A 135 -7.42 -11.14 6.14
C SER A 135 -7.46 -9.61 6.16
N LEU A 136 -7.46 -9.02 7.36
CA LEU A 136 -7.30 -7.57 7.55
C LEU A 136 -6.07 -7.04 6.79
N LEU A 137 -4.91 -7.69 6.93
CA LEU A 137 -3.70 -7.31 6.19
C LEU A 137 -3.90 -7.35 4.66
N HIS A 138 -4.65 -8.34 4.13
CA HIS A 138 -4.94 -8.39 2.69
C HIS A 138 -5.74 -7.16 2.24
N ASN A 139 -6.78 -6.82 2.99
CA ASN A 139 -7.62 -5.65 2.71
C ASN A 139 -6.87 -4.33 2.91
N HIS A 140 -6.01 -4.24 3.93
CA HIS A 140 -5.15 -3.09 4.14
C HIS A 140 -4.15 -2.89 2.97
N LEU A 141 -3.51 -3.97 2.52
CA LEU A 141 -2.63 -3.90 1.35
C LEU A 141 -3.39 -3.64 0.04
N TRP A 142 -4.66 -4.06 -0.04
CA TRP A 142 -5.55 -3.68 -1.13
C TRP A 142 -5.80 -2.16 -1.14
N GLN A 143 -6.10 -1.56 0.02
CA GLN A 143 -6.29 -0.12 0.17
C GLN A 143 -5.01 0.66 -0.15
N ALA A 144 -3.84 0.14 0.25
CA ALA A 144 -2.55 0.72 -0.09
C ALA A 144 -2.33 0.76 -1.61
N CYS A 145 -2.65 -0.35 -2.29
CA CYS A 145 -2.63 -0.41 -3.75
C CYS A 145 -3.61 0.61 -4.36
N ALA A 146 -4.80 0.78 -3.77
CA ALA A 146 -5.77 1.77 -4.24
C ALA A 146 -5.25 3.20 -4.11
N LEU A 147 -4.64 3.58 -2.98
CA LEU A 147 -4.02 4.90 -2.80
C LEU A 147 -2.90 5.13 -3.82
N ALA A 148 -2.09 4.11 -4.08
CA ALA A 148 -0.98 4.19 -5.02
C ALA A 148 -1.47 4.41 -6.48
N LEU A 149 -2.50 3.67 -6.92
CA LEU A 149 -3.17 3.88 -8.21
C LEU A 149 -3.99 5.19 -8.27
N GLY A 150 -4.54 5.60 -7.12
CA GLY A 150 -5.34 6.81 -6.98
C GLY A 150 -4.50 8.06 -7.17
N THR A 151 -3.24 8.03 -6.70
CA THR A 151 -2.34 9.19 -6.75
C THR A 151 -1.51 9.28 -8.02
N ARG A 152 -1.45 8.22 -8.84
CA ARG A 152 -0.60 8.17 -10.05
C ARG A 152 -1.22 7.38 -11.20
N PRO A 153 -0.87 7.65 -12.46
CA PRO A 153 -1.51 7.03 -13.62
C PRO A 153 -0.88 5.67 -13.96
N TRP A 154 -1.04 4.68 -13.08
CA TRP A 154 -0.41 3.37 -13.20
C TRP A 154 -1.28 2.33 -13.88
N SER A 155 -0.68 1.55 -14.78
CA SER A 155 -1.39 0.48 -15.47
C SER A 155 -1.51 -0.77 -14.59
N GLY A 156 -2.51 -1.62 -14.87
CA GLY A 156 -2.63 -2.91 -14.19
C GLY A 156 -1.39 -3.79 -14.36
N MET A 157 -0.69 -3.69 -15.51
CA MET A 157 0.55 -4.42 -15.76
C MET A 157 1.70 -3.96 -14.88
N GLN A 158 1.79 -2.66 -14.58
CA GLN A 158 2.80 -2.13 -13.66
C GLN A 158 2.54 -2.59 -12.23
N LEU A 159 1.29 -2.53 -11.77
CA LEU A 159 0.90 -3.05 -10.46
C LEU A 159 1.23 -4.54 -10.34
N GLU A 160 0.85 -5.34 -11.33
CA GLU A 160 1.14 -6.77 -11.36
C GLU A 160 2.65 -7.04 -11.31
N ALA A 161 3.46 -6.32 -12.08
CA ALA A 161 4.90 -6.47 -12.09
C ALA A 161 5.51 -6.19 -10.71
N VAL A 162 5.08 -5.11 -10.06
CA VAL A 162 5.54 -4.72 -8.71
C VAL A 162 5.16 -5.78 -7.69
N LEU A 163 3.90 -6.21 -7.66
CA LEU A 163 3.44 -7.26 -6.74
C LEU A 163 4.17 -8.59 -6.98
N ARG A 164 4.45 -8.96 -8.24
CA ARG A 164 5.27 -10.14 -8.55
C ARG A 164 6.72 -9.99 -8.10
N ARG A 165 7.27 -8.79 -8.13
CA ARG A 165 8.62 -8.54 -7.61
C ARG A 165 8.66 -8.60 -6.07
N LEU A 166 7.63 -8.08 -5.40
CA LEU A 166 7.43 -8.21 -3.95
C LEU A 166 7.29 -9.69 -3.53
N GLN A 167 6.50 -10.48 -4.26
CA GLN A 167 6.44 -11.94 -4.07
C GLN A 167 7.82 -12.61 -4.15
N ARG A 168 8.64 -12.21 -5.14
CA ARG A 168 10.02 -12.70 -5.26
C ARG A 168 10.87 -12.31 -4.05
N SER A 169 10.75 -11.08 -3.55
CA SER A 169 11.42 -10.65 -2.31
C SER A 169 11.02 -11.55 -1.14
N CYS A 170 9.72 -11.74 -0.89
CA CYS A 170 9.27 -12.61 0.21
C CYS A 170 9.83 -14.04 0.07
N ARG A 171 9.88 -14.61 -1.15
CA ARG A 171 10.49 -15.93 -1.39
C ARG A 171 11.97 -15.98 -1.06
N THR A 172 12.72 -14.92 -1.37
CA THR A 172 14.15 -14.83 -1.06
C THR A 172 14.41 -14.79 0.45
N PHE A 173 13.57 -14.10 1.21
CA PHE A 173 13.71 -13.98 2.65
C PHE A 173 13.09 -15.15 3.44
N ARG A 174 12.14 -15.88 2.83
CA ARG A 174 11.44 -16.99 3.47
C ARG A 174 12.37 -18.18 3.73
N MET A 175 12.59 -18.50 5.00
CA MET A 175 13.33 -19.69 5.42
C MET A 175 12.43 -20.84 5.88
N HIS A 176 11.32 -20.53 6.56
CA HIS A 176 10.31 -21.48 7.03
C HIS A 176 8.93 -20.79 7.05
N PRO A 177 7.80 -21.50 7.22
CA PRO A 177 6.46 -20.90 7.11
C PRO A 177 6.20 -19.70 8.04
N SER A 178 6.86 -19.66 9.20
CA SER A 178 6.73 -18.60 10.21
C SER A 178 7.84 -17.54 10.18
N SER A 179 8.72 -17.54 9.16
CA SER A 179 9.80 -16.54 9.12
C SER A 179 9.25 -15.14 8.87
N LYS A 180 9.89 -14.12 9.47
CA LYS A 180 9.54 -12.69 9.33
C LYS A 180 10.73 -11.87 8.79
N ASN A 181 11.59 -12.52 8.00
CA ASN A 181 12.88 -11.93 7.62
C ASN A 181 12.70 -10.77 6.65
N TYR A 182 11.67 -10.82 5.80
CA TYR A 182 11.37 -9.72 4.91
C TYR A 182 10.90 -8.49 5.68
N LEU A 183 10.02 -8.65 6.66
CA LEU A 183 9.60 -7.57 7.55
C LEU A 183 10.82 -6.94 8.27
N ASN A 184 11.70 -7.78 8.81
CA ASN A 184 12.94 -7.32 9.45
C ASN A 184 13.87 -6.57 8.49
N TYR A 185 13.94 -7.00 7.23
CA TYR A 185 14.67 -6.28 6.18
C TYR A 185 14.03 -4.92 5.88
N LEU A 186 12.70 -4.83 5.81
CA LEU A 186 12.00 -3.55 5.60
C LEU A 186 12.29 -2.56 6.73
N ARG A 187 12.28 -3.02 7.99
CA ARG A 187 12.64 -2.20 9.17
C ARG A 187 14.07 -1.67 9.13
N GLN A 188 15.01 -2.42 8.55
CA GLN A 188 16.40 -1.95 8.36
C GLN A 188 16.53 -0.88 7.25
N GLY A 189 15.57 -0.85 6.33
CA GLY A 189 15.50 0.11 5.23
C GLY A 189 14.89 1.46 5.62
N GLU A 190 14.27 1.56 6.80
CA GLU A 190 13.80 2.84 7.32
C GLU A 190 14.96 3.67 7.87
N PRO A 191 15.16 4.92 7.42
CA PRO A 191 15.82 5.89 8.27
C PRO A 191 14.91 6.11 9.49
N ALA A 192 15.45 5.85 10.68
CA ALA A 192 14.83 6.21 11.95
C ALA A 192 14.21 7.63 11.85
N SER A 193 12.96 7.71 12.30
CA SER A 193 12.23 8.90 12.75
C SER A 193 12.97 10.24 12.62
N PHE A 194 12.48 11.13 11.76
CA PHE A 194 12.65 12.59 11.88
C PHE A 194 11.35 13.29 11.52
#